data_AF-A0A972DIJ5-F1
#
_entry.id   AF-A0A972DIJ5-F1
#
_cell.length_a   1.000
_cell.length_b   1.000
_cell.length_c   1.000
_cell.angle_alpha   90.00
_cell.angle_beta   90.00
_cell.angle_gamma   90.00
#
_symmetry.space_group_name_H-M   'P 1'
#
loop_
_entity.id
_entity.type
_entity.pdbx_description
1 polymer ?
#
loop_
_entity_poly.entity_id
_entity_poly.type
_entity_poly.pdbx_seq_one_letter_code
_entity_poly.pdbx_strand_id
1 'polypeptide(L)'
;MGKKEFYTVRGYQLLLQNKKSLSSAMEDYLEMIFRTGKQEGIVRIGRLAELLNVKASSATKMVQKLGELGLVRYERYGFIELTEDGKNVGEYLLYRHNVIEGFLKLIGIKENLLVETELIEHNISPETLKKMKILTDFLDGMQEIKESFERFKKEREEE
;
A
#
# COMPACT_ATOMS: atom_id res chain seq x y z
N MET A 1 2.33 -31.45 -15.12
CA MET A 1 2.88 -30.08 -15.01
C MET A 1 2.36 -29.26 -16.17
N GLY A 2 1.42 -28.34 -15.93
CA GLY A 2 0.94 -27.42 -16.98
C GLY A 2 2.07 -26.53 -17.47
N LYS A 3 2.13 -26.24 -18.78
CA LYS A 3 3.07 -25.28 -19.37
C LYS A 3 3.04 -23.99 -18.54
N LYS A 4 4.19 -23.56 -18.01
CA LYS A 4 4.32 -22.21 -17.45
C LYS A 4 4.27 -21.24 -18.63
N GLU A 5 3.12 -20.62 -18.84
CA GLU A 5 2.99 -19.51 -19.78
C GLU A 5 3.53 -18.26 -19.09
N PHE A 6 4.55 -17.66 -19.68
CA PHE A 6 5.06 -16.36 -19.24
C PHE A 6 4.22 -15.27 -19.88
N TYR A 7 3.74 -14.33 -19.06
CA TYR A 7 3.05 -13.13 -19.53
C TYR A 7 3.91 -11.90 -19.28
N THR A 8 3.61 -10.80 -19.97
CA THR A 8 4.16 -9.49 -19.63
C THR A 8 3.64 -9.05 -18.26
N VAL A 9 4.28 -8.06 -17.63
CA VAL A 9 3.80 -7.46 -16.38
C VAL A 9 2.32 -7.07 -16.50
N ARG A 10 1.95 -6.41 -17.61
CA ARG A 10 0.56 -6.04 -17.89
C ARG A 10 -0.37 -7.26 -18.01
N GLY A 11 0.10 -8.34 -18.62
CA GLY A 11 -0.64 -9.60 -18.72
C GLY A 11 -0.94 -10.20 -17.34
N TYR A 12 0.05 -10.28 -16.46
CA TYR A 12 -0.17 -10.73 -15.08
C TYR A 12 -1.13 -9.82 -14.31
N GLN A 13 -0.98 -8.49 -14.47
CA GLN A 13 -1.88 -7.52 -13.83
C GLN A 13 -3.33 -7.71 -14.27
N LEU A 14 -3.59 -7.93 -15.57
CA LEU A 14 -4.95 -8.15 -16.07
C LEU A 14 -5.56 -9.45 -15.50
N LEU A 15 -4.78 -10.53 -15.43
CA LEU A 15 -5.21 -11.79 -14.83
C LEU A 15 -5.55 -11.65 -13.34
N LEU A 16 -4.80 -10.83 -12.62
CA LEU A 16 -5.02 -10.54 -11.20
C LEU A 16 -6.15 -9.53 -10.98
N GLN A 17 -6.30 -8.52 -11.84
CA GLN A 17 -7.36 -7.51 -11.78
C GLN A 17 -8.74 -8.15 -11.86
N ASN A 18 -8.92 -9.15 -12.72
CA ASN A 18 -10.18 -9.90 -12.80
C ASN A 18 -10.53 -10.68 -11.52
N LYS A 19 -9.55 -10.87 -10.61
CA LYS A 19 -9.73 -11.53 -9.31
C LYS A 19 -9.79 -10.55 -8.13
N LYS A 20 -9.40 -9.29 -8.32
CA LYS A 20 -9.42 -8.25 -7.28
C LYS A 20 -10.76 -7.51 -7.28
N SER A 21 -11.28 -7.20 -6.09
CA SER A 21 -12.47 -6.36 -5.92
C SER A 21 -12.18 -4.87 -6.08
N LEU A 22 -10.92 -4.44 -5.86
CA LEU A 22 -10.49 -3.05 -5.94
C LEU A 22 -9.34 -2.88 -6.94
N SER A 23 -9.36 -1.77 -7.68
CA SER A 23 -8.22 -1.35 -8.49
C SER A 23 -7.14 -0.70 -7.61
N SER A 24 -5.88 -0.67 -8.05
CA SER A 24 -4.81 0.03 -7.32
C SER A 24 -5.17 1.47 -6.99
N ALA A 25 -5.72 2.21 -7.96
CA ALA A 25 -6.16 3.59 -7.72
C ALA A 25 -7.31 3.71 -6.69
N MET A 26 -8.12 2.66 -6.48
CA MET A 26 -9.11 2.65 -5.40
C MET A 26 -8.46 2.37 -4.05
N GLU A 27 -7.46 1.48 -4.02
CA GLU A 27 -6.64 1.21 -2.84
C GLU A 27 -5.95 2.51 -2.37
N ASP A 28 -5.27 3.23 -3.26
CA ASP A 28 -4.55 4.49 -2.94
C ASP A 28 -5.47 5.52 -2.27
N TYR A 29 -6.70 5.65 -2.78
CA TYR A 29 -7.68 6.59 -2.24
C TYR A 29 -8.15 6.16 -0.85
N LEU A 30 -8.49 4.88 -0.65
CA LEU A 30 -8.95 4.39 0.64
C LEU A 30 -7.85 4.51 1.70
N GLU A 31 -6.63 4.16 1.34
CA GLU A 31 -5.49 4.28 2.23
C GLU A 31 -5.23 5.74 2.61
N MET A 32 -5.24 6.65 1.64
CA MET A 32 -5.02 8.07 1.93
C MET A 32 -6.15 8.66 2.78
N ILE A 33 -7.41 8.28 2.53
CA ILE A 33 -8.54 8.69 3.38
C ILE A 33 -8.35 8.14 4.80
N PHE A 34 -7.92 6.89 4.96
CA PHE A 34 -7.68 6.29 6.27
C PHE A 34 -6.55 6.99 7.03
N ARG A 35 -5.40 7.22 6.38
CA ARG A 35 -4.26 7.95 6.93
C ARG A 35 -4.65 9.35 7.39
N THR A 36 -5.33 10.09 6.51
CA THR A 36 -5.76 11.47 6.78
C THR A 36 -6.81 11.50 7.89
N GLY A 37 -7.79 10.61 7.89
CA GLY A 37 -8.82 10.52 8.92
C GLY A 37 -8.24 10.21 10.30
N LYS A 38 -7.20 9.38 10.38
CA LYS A 38 -6.50 9.09 11.65
C LYS A 38 -5.75 10.29 12.21
N GLN A 39 -5.25 11.19 11.36
CA GLN A 39 -4.45 12.35 11.75
C GLN A 39 -5.30 13.60 11.99
N GLU A 40 -6.24 13.88 11.10
CA GLU A 40 -7.00 15.14 11.02
C GLU A 40 -8.48 14.96 11.43
N GLY A 41 -8.95 13.73 11.61
CA GLY A 41 -10.35 13.38 11.93
C GLY A 41 -11.28 13.45 10.72
N ILE A 42 -11.38 14.62 10.08
CA ILE A 42 -12.29 14.86 8.95
C ILE A 42 -11.52 14.99 7.64
N VAL A 43 -11.85 14.15 6.66
CA VAL A 43 -11.23 14.22 5.32
C VAL A 43 -12.09 15.04 4.38
N ARG A 44 -11.48 16.01 3.68
CA ARG A 44 -12.14 16.83 2.67
C ARG A 44 -11.64 16.49 1.27
N ILE A 45 -12.54 16.57 0.29
CA ILE A 45 -12.23 16.23 -1.11
C ILE A 45 -11.06 17.04 -1.71
N GLY A 46 -10.98 18.33 -1.40
CA GLY A 46 -9.89 19.19 -1.87
C GLY A 46 -8.54 18.75 -1.31
N ARG A 47 -8.50 18.47 0.00
CA ARG A 47 -7.30 17.98 0.68
C ARG A 47 -6.86 16.62 0.15
N LEU A 48 -7.81 15.71 -0.06
CA LEU A 48 -7.53 14.40 -0.64
C LEU A 48 -6.93 14.52 -2.05
N ALA A 49 -7.47 15.43 -2.88
CA ALA A 49 -6.97 15.67 -4.23
C ALA A 49 -5.53 16.23 -4.22
N GLU A 50 -5.23 17.14 -3.29
CA GLU A 50 -3.87 17.66 -3.10
C GLU A 50 -2.89 16.56 -2.68
N LEU A 51 -3.25 15.76 -1.67
CA LEU A 51 -2.39 14.69 -1.15
C LEU A 51 -2.06 13.62 -2.19
N LEU A 52 -3.02 13.29 -3.06
CA LEU A 52 -2.84 12.32 -4.15
C LEU A 52 -2.34 12.94 -5.45
N ASN A 53 -2.10 14.26 -5.48
CA ASN A 53 -1.65 14.99 -6.66
C ASN A 53 -2.54 14.77 -7.90
N VAL A 54 -3.87 14.87 -7.69
CA VAL A 54 -4.90 14.66 -8.72
C VAL A 54 -5.85 15.86 -8.81
N LYS A 55 -6.57 15.97 -9.92
CA LYS A 55 -7.64 16.98 -10.05
C LYS A 55 -8.78 16.65 -9.08
N ALA A 56 -9.34 17.67 -8.43
CA ALA A 56 -10.50 17.52 -7.55
C ALA A 56 -11.69 16.80 -8.23
N SER A 57 -11.93 17.05 -9.51
CA SER A 57 -12.98 16.35 -10.28
C SER A 57 -12.71 14.85 -10.45
N SER A 58 -11.45 14.44 -10.60
CA SER A 58 -11.06 13.02 -10.62
C SER A 58 -11.25 12.40 -9.23
N ALA A 59 -10.87 13.13 -8.18
CA ALA A 59 -11.04 12.67 -6.81
C ALA A 59 -12.51 12.45 -6.46
N THR A 60 -13.39 13.40 -6.81
CA THR A 60 -14.84 13.27 -6.58
C THR A 60 -15.39 12.01 -7.24
N LYS A 61 -15.03 11.76 -8.51
CA LYS A 61 -15.47 10.56 -9.24
C LYS A 61 -15.00 9.28 -8.57
N MET A 62 -13.77 9.24 -8.06
CA MET A 62 -13.25 8.05 -7.38
C MET A 62 -13.95 7.83 -6.04
N VAL A 63 -14.12 8.88 -5.24
CA VAL A 63 -14.82 8.81 -3.95
C VAL A 63 -16.28 8.39 -4.12
N GLN A 64 -16.96 8.87 -5.16
CA GLN A 64 -18.32 8.41 -5.50
C GLN A 64 -18.36 6.90 -5.79
N LYS A 65 -17.41 6.38 -6.58
CA LYS A 65 -17.30 4.93 -6.84
C LYS A 65 -17.03 4.14 -5.57
N LEU A 66 -16.16 4.62 -4.69
CA LEU A 66 -15.93 4.00 -3.38
C LEU A 66 -17.21 4.02 -2.52
N GLY A 67 -18.03 5.06 -2.65
CA GLY A 67 -19.34 5.14 -1.99
C GLY A 67 -20.35 4.15 -2.54
N GLU A 68 -20.39 3.95 -3.86
CA GLU A 68 -21.20 2.90 -4.51
C GLU A 68 -20.80 1.49 -4.04
N LEU A 69 -19.52 1.28 -3.70
CA LEU A 69 -19.00 0.05 -3.10
C LEU A 69 -19.23 -0.04 -1.58
N GLY A 70 -19.86 0.97 -0.95
CA GLY A 70 -20.14 0.98 0.48
C GLY A 70 -18.91 1.20 1.37
N LEU A 71 -17.79 1.67 0.82
CA LEU A 71 -16.53 1.86 1.56
C LEU A 71 -16.40 3.26 2.17
N VAL A 72 -17.09 4.25 1.61
CA VAL A 72 -17.10 5.62 2.12
C VAL A 72 -18.51 6.22 2.12
N ARG A 73 -18.76 7.15 3.03
CA ARG A 73 -19.87 8.11 2.97
C ARG A 73 -19.32 9.42 2.44
N TYR A 74 -19.96 9.93 1.38
CA TYR A 74 -19.65 11.23 0.80
C TYR A 74 -20.84 12.16 0.99
N GLU A 75 -20.66 13.18 1.84
CA GLU A 75 -21.73 14.09 2.24
C GLU A 75 -21.68 15.44 1.51
N ARG A 76 -22.74 16.24 1.71
CA ARG A 76 -22.78 17.64 1.24
C ARG A 76 -21.57 18.39 1.81
N TYR A 77 -21.08 19.38 1.05
CA TYR A 77 -19.86 20.16 1.34
C TYR A 77 -18.50 19.43 1.17
N GLY A 78 -18.50 18.19 0.66
CA GLY A 78 -17.26 17.53 0.25
C GLY A 78 -16.53 16.78 1.37
N PHE A 79 -17.26 16.44 2.44
CA PHE A 79 -16.77 15.62 3.54
C PHE A 79 -16.79 14.14 3.17
N ILE A 80 -15.73 13.43 3.54
CA ILE A 80 -15.52 12.02 3.27
C ILE A 80 -15.32 11.31 4.61
N GLU A 81 -16.11 10.26 4.84
CA GLU A 81 -15.99 9.42 6.03
C GLU A 81 -15.90 7.96 5.60
N LEU A 82 -15.00 7.18 6.21
CA LEU A 82 -14.96 5.73 5.96
C LEU A 82 -16.13 5.04 6.65
N THR A 83 -16.76 4.10 5.95
CA THR A 83 -17.62 3.11 6.60
C THR A 83 -16.77 2.12 7.39
N GLU A 84 -17.39 1.22 8.14
CA GLU A 84 -16.63 0.22 8.89
C GLU A 84 -15.83 -0.70 7.95
N ASP A 85 -16.43 -1.12 6.84
CA ASP A 85 -15.73 -1.89 5.81
C ASP A 85 -14.59 -1.09 5.18
N GLY A 86 -14.82 0.21 4.91
CA GLY A 86 -13.78 1.11 4.43
C GLY A 86 -12.61 1.27 5.40
N LYS A 87 -12.87 1.32 6.70
CA LYS A 87 -11.83 1.37 7.74
C LYS A 87 -11.03 0.07 7.78
N ASN A 88 -11.69 -1.09 7.76
CA ASN A 88 -11.02 -2.39 7.76
C ASN A 88 -10.10 -2.54 6.54
N VAL A 89 -10.56 -2.13 5.35
CA VAL A 89 -9.74 -2.12 4.14
C VAL A 89 -8.60 -1.12 4.27
N GLY A 90 -8.88 0.13 4.66
CA GLY A 90 -7.87 1.18 4.82
C GLY A 90 -6.77 0.82 5.82
N GLU A 91 -7.14 0.19 6.94
CA GLU A 91 -6.19 -0.31 7.95
C GLU A 91 -5.28 -1.40 7.37
N TYR A 92 -5.85 -2.35 6.62
CA TYR A 92 -5.06 -3.39 5.97
C TYR A 92 -4.10 -2.82 4.92
N LEU A 93 -4.54 -1.83 4.14
CA LEU A 93 -3.69 -1.16 3.14
C LEU A 93 -2.51 -0.45 3.81
N LEU A 94 -2.77 0.34 4.86
CA LEU A 94 -1.70 0.97 5.65
C LEU A 94 -0.76 -0.07 6.29
N TYR A 95 -1.30 -1.17 6.80
CA TYR A 95 -0.49 -2.27 7.32
C TYR A 95 0.43 -2.87 6.25
N ARG A 96 -0.10 -3.12 5.04
CA ARG A 96 0.66 -3.64 3.90
C ARG A 96 1.80 -2.70 3.53
N HIS A 97 1.51 -1.40 3.38
CA HIS A 97 2.51 -0.38 3.14
C HIS A 97 3.63 -0.44 4.18
N ASN A 98 3.29 -0.41 5.48
CA ASN A 98 4.27 -0.38 6.56
C ASN A 98 5.16 -1.64 6.60
N VAL A 99 4.61 -2.81 6.29
CA VAL A 99 5.39 -4.06 6.21
C VAL A 99 6.42 -3.99 5.09
N ILE A 100 6.02 -3.52 3.91
CA ILE A 100 6.92 -3.41 2.75
C ILE A 100 7.96 -2.33 3.01
N GLU A 101 7.55 -1.15 3.47
CA GLU A 101 8.45 -0.05 3.77
C GLU A 101 9.47 -0.46 4.84
N GLY A 102 9.03 -1.14 5.90
CA GLY A 102 9.90 -1.66 6.97
C GLY A 102 10.89 -2.70 6.45
N PHE A 103 10.45 -3.62 5.59
CA PHE A 103 11.34 -4.57 4.94
C PHE A 103 12.38 -3.88 4.05
N LEU A 104 11.98 -2.92 3.22
CA LEU A 104 12.89 -2.19 2.33
C LEU A 104 13.92 -1.38 3.12
N LYS A 105 13.50 -0.72 4.22
CA LYS A 105 14.40 -0.05 5.17
C LYS A 105 15.42 -1.03 5.75
N LEU A 106 14.97 -2.21 6.19
CA LEU A 106 15.83 -3.22 6.82
C LEU A 106 16.92 -3.72 5.86
N ILE A 107 16.58 -3.96 4.59
CA ILE A 107 17.58 -4.38 3.60
C ILE A 107 18.50 -3.24 3.13
N GLY A 108 18.27 -2.00 3.59
CA GLY A 108 19.17 -0.87 3.36
C GLY A 108 18.72 0.13 2.30
N ILE A 109 17.50 0.00 1.75
CA ILE A 109 16.99 0.98 0.78
C ILE A 109 16.75 2.32 1.47
N LYS A 110 17.43 3.36 0.97
CA LYS A 110 17.32 4.75 1.46
C LYS A 110 16.75 5.66 0.38
N GLU A 111 17.28 5.56 -0.83
CA GLU A 111 16.81 6.32 -1.98
C GLU A 111 15.53 5.69 -2.54
N ASN A 112 14.57 6.51 -2.97
CA ASN A 112 13.31 6.07 -3.59
C ASN A 112 12.42 5.14 -2.75
N LEU A 113 12.73 4.92 -1.47
CA LEU A 113 12.01 4.00 -0.59
C LEU A 113 10.48 4.12 -0.66
N LEU A 114 9.95 5.34 -0.62
CA LEU A 114 8.51 5.59 -0.73
C LEU A 114 7.98 5.12 -2.10
N VAL A 115 8.64 5.54 -3.19
CA VAL A 115 8.23 5.19 -4.56
C VAL A 115 8.23 3.68 -4.76
N GLU A 116 9.26 2.98 -4.29
CA GLU A 116 9.33 1.53 -4.40
C GLU A 116 8.26 0.83 -3.56
N THR A 117 8.02 1.32 -2.34
CA THR A 117 6.95 0.79 -1.46
C THR A 117 5.60 0.84 -2.18
N GLU A 118 5.21 2.01 -2.68
CA GLU A 118 3.93 2.25 -3.38
C GLU A 118 3.81 1.38 -4.64
N LEU A 119 4.88 1.18 -5.41
CA LEU A 119 4.83 0.36 -6.62
C LEU A 119 4.76 -1.15 -6.31
N ILE A 120 5.43 -1.61 -5.24
CA ILE A 120 5.47 -3.02 -4.85
C ILE A 120 4.14 -3.46 -4.23
N GLU A 121 3.53 -2.62 -3.39
CA GLU A 121 2.40 -3.01 -2.55
C GLU A 121 1.14 -3.46 -3.30
N HIS A 122 0.92 -2.97 -4.51
CA HIS A 122 -0.21 -3.42 -5.33
C HIS A 122 0.01 -4.77 -6.01
N ASN A 123 1.25 -5.22 -6.10
CA ASN A 123 1.67 -6.41 -6.87
C ASN A 123 2.10 -7.57 -5.98
N ILE A 124 1.96 -7.44 -4.66
CA ILE A 124 2.32 -8.47 -3.69
C ILE A 124 1.11 -9.31 -3.27
N SER A 125 1.33 -10.61 -3.04
CA SER A 125 0.29 -11.49 -2.47
C SER A 125 0.24 -11.35 -0.94
N PRO A 126 -0.91 -11.61 -0.29
CA PRO A 126 -1.00 -11.66 1.17
C PRO A 126 -0.03 -12.67 1.80
N GLU A 127 0.24 -13.79 1.12
CA GLU A 127 1.21 -14.79 1.59
C GLU A 127 2.63 -14.23 1.58
N THR A 128 3.06 -13.61 0.48
CA THR A 128 4.38 -12.97 0.38
C THR A 128 4.54 -11.89 1.43
N LEU A 129 3.53 -11.03 1.60
CA LEU A 129 3.52 -9.97 2.61
C LEU A 129 3.70 -10.54 4.02
N LYS A 130 2.97 -11.61 4.36
CA LYS A 130 3.09 -12.30 5.65
C LYS A 130 4.49 -12.87 5.87
N LYS A 131 5.09 -13.49 4.84
CA LYS A 131 6.45 -14.05 4.93
C LYS A 131 7.51 -12.95 5.07
N MET A 132 7.36 -11.85 4.35
CA MET A 132 8.21 -10.66 4.51
C MET A 132 8.13 -10.14 5.94
N LYS A 133 6.93 -9.95 6.48
CA LYS A 133 6.77 -9.50 7.87
C LYS A 133 7.46 -10.42 8.87
N ILE A 134 7.26 -11.73 8.75
CA ILE A 134 7.90 -12.71 9.66
C ILE A 134 9.43 -12.56 9.63
N LEU A 135 10.01 -12.39 8.45
CA LEU A 135 11.46 -12.20 8.31
C LEU A 135 11.91 -10.85 8.91
N THR A 136 11.19 -9.77 8.61
CA THR A 136 11.48 -8.44 9.17
C THR A 136 11.42 -8.46 10.69
N ASP A 137 10.35 -9.02 11.27
CA ASP A 137 10.17 -9.14 12.73
C ASP A 137 11.28 -9.99 13.36
N PHE A 138 11.70 -11.09 12.72
CA PHE A 138 12.78 -11.95 13.20
C PHE A 138 14.11 -11.20 13.26
N LEU A 139 14.45 -10.47 12.21
CA LEU A 139 15.70 -9.71 12.13
C LEU A 139 15.70 -8.51 13.08
N ASP A 140 14.56 -7.84 13.26
CA ASP A 140 14.45 -6.72 14.21
C ASP A 140 14.42 -7.19 15.68
N GLY A 141 13.96 -8.40 15.96
CA GLY A 141 13.85 -8.94 17.32
C GLY A 141 15.17 -9.43 17.94
N MET A 142 16.23 -9.58 17.15
CA MET A 142 17.51 -10.15 17.61
C MET A 142 18.69 -9.25 17.23
N GLN A 143 19.13 -8.42 18.17
CA GLN A 143 20.19 -7.43 17.96
C GLN A 143 21.47 -8.04 17.37
N GLU A 144 21.91 -9.20 17.87
CA GLU A 144 23.12 -9.88 17.37
C GLU A 144 22.99 -10.31 15.90
N ILE A 145 21.83 -10.83 15.50
CA ILE A 145 21.55 -11.24 14.12
C ILE A 145 21.48 -10.02 13.22
N LYS A 146 20.82 -8.95 13.68
CA LYS A 146 20.73 -7.69 12.95
C LYS A 146 22.13 -7.11 12.68
N GLU A 147 22.97 -7.04 13.71
CA GLU A 147 24.35 -6.58 13.57
C GLU A 147 25.17 -7.47 12.64
N SER A 148 24.99 -8.80 12.72
CA SER A 148 25.65 -9.72 11.80
C SER A 148 25.22 -9.51 10.34
N PHE A 149 23.92 -9.25 10.11
CA PHE A 149 23.40 -8.97 8.78
C PHE A 149 23.91 -7.63 8.24
N GLU A 150 23.97 -6.58 9.07
CA GLU A 150 24.53 -5.28 8.66
C GLU A 150 26.02 -5.38 8.32
N ARG A 151 26.81 -6.15 9.08
CA ARG A 151 28.21 -6.41 8.72
C ARG A 151 28.31 -7.11 7.36
N PHE A 152 27.52 -8.16 7.16
CA PHE A 152 27.50 -8.90 5.89
C PHE A 152 27.12 -8.00 4.70
N LYS A 153 26.11 -7.14 4.87
CA LYS A 153 25.72 -6.17 3.83
C LYS A 153 26.86 -5.22 3.49
N LYS A 154 27.49 -4.62 4.50
CA LYS A 154 28.59 -3.67 4.30
C LYS A 154 29.76 -4.29 3.53
N GLU A 155 30.11 -5.53 3.84
CA GLU A 155 31.17 -6.26 3.12
C GLU A 155 30.87 -6.46 1.63
N ARG A 156 29.59 -6.52 1.23
CA ARG A 156 29.15 -6.77 -0.15
C ARG A 156 28.84 -5.52 -0.96
N GLU A 157 28.48 -4.42 -0.30
CA GLU A 157 28.20 -3.14 -0.96
C GLU A 157 29.48 -2.34 -1.24
N GLU A 158 30.59 -2.69 -0.58
CA GLU A 158 31.92 -2.11 -0.82
C GLU A 158 32.71 -2.85 -1.94
N GLU A 159 32.19 -3.95 -2.48
CA GLU A 159 32.72 -4.72 -3.63
C GLU A 159 32.20 -4.21 -4.99
#